data_AF-A0A522J692-F1
#
_entry.id   AF-A0A522J692-F1
#
_cell.length_a   1.000
_cell.length_b   1.000
_cell.length_c   1.000
_cell.angle_alpha   90.00
_cell.angle_beta   90.00
_cell.angle_gamma   90.00
#
_symmetry.space_group_name_H-M   'P 1'
#
loop_
_entity.id
_entity.type
_entity.pdbx_description
1 polymer ?
#
loop_
_entity_poly.entity_id
_entity_poly.type
_entity_poly.pdbx_seq_one_letter_code
_entity_poly.pdbx_strand_id
1 'polypeptide(L)'
;MRQYLDLMRKVLDEGVEQHDRTGVGTRAIFGHQMRFDLADGFPILTTKKLHLRSIIYELLWFLRGDTNVRWLQEHKVSIWDEWADENGDLGPVYGKQWRDWVASDGRHIDQIKALIELIRTAPASRRQVVSAWNPADVPSMALPPCHCLFQTAVQGGKLHLQLYQRSCDVFLGVPFNIASYALLLLMLAQQCDLEPGTFVWTGGDVHLYSNHLEQAREQLARTPYPLPQMKIRRHPPSIDQYEYEDFELVGYQAHPHIKAPVAV
;
A
#
# COMPACT_ATOMS: atom_id res chain seq x y z
N MET A 1 15.61 0.33 -5.26
CA MET A 1 15.33 -0.37 -3.99
C MET A 1 15.92 -1.77 -4.02
N ARG A 2 16.93 -2.05 -3.21
CA ARG A 2 17.62 -3.35 -3.17
C ARG A 2 16.74 -4.43 -2.55
N GLN A 3 16.05 -4.08 -1.46
CA GLN A 3 15.15 -4.94 -0.69
C GLN A 3 14.09 -5.63 -1.57
N TYR A 4 13.44 -4.87 -2.46
CA TYR A 4 12.44 -5.40 -3.39
C TYR A 4 13.03 -6.39 -4.42
N LEU A 5 14.22 -6.10 -4.96
CA LEU A 5 14.86 -6.99 -5.92
C LEU A 5 15.36 -8.27 -5.26
N ASP A 6 15.84 -8.18 -4.02
CA ASP A 6 16.23 -9.35 -3.24
C ASP A 6 15.01 -10.22 -2.89
N LEU A 7 13.85 -9.62 -2.57
CA LEU A 7 12.59 -10.36 -2.44
C LEU A 7 12.21 -11.06 -3.75
N MET A 8 12.24 -10.34 -4.88
CA MET A 8 11.88 -10.91 -6.19
C MET A 8 12.79 -12.09 -6.56
N ARG A 9 14.10 -11.95 -6.34
CA ARG A 9 15.07 -13.04 -6.54
C ARG A 9 14.77 -14.22 -5.61
N LYS A 10 14.50 -13.95 -4.33
CA LYS A 10 14.14 -14.99 -3.36
C LYS A 10 12.93 -15.81 -3.80
N VAL A 11 11.86 -15.17 -4.29
CA VAL A 11 10.67 -15.87 -4.80
C VAL A 11 10.99 -16.71 -6.05
N LEU A 12 11.83 -16.20 -6.95
CA LEU A 12 12.27 -16.95 -8.12
C LEU A 12 13.13 -18.18 -7.79
N ASP A 13 14.01 -18.05 -6.81
CA ASP A 13 14.96 -19.12 -6.47
C ASP A 13 14.31 -20.16 -5.55
N GLU A 14 13.64 -19.70 -4.48
CA GLU A 14 13.14 -20.54 -3.39
C GLU A 14 11.64 -20.80 -3.43
N GLY A 15 10.88 -20.06 -4.23
CA GLY A 15 9.42 -20.19 -4.24
C GLY A 15 8.95 -21.54 -4.77
N VAL A 16 7.87 -22.04 -4.19
CA VAL A 16 7.22 -23.29 -4.57
C VAL A 16 6.10 -22.98 -5.55
N GLU A 17 5.94 -23.81 -6.58
CA GLU A 17 4.82 -23.69 -7.52
C GLU A 17 3.50 -24.01 -6.83
N GLN A 18 2.50 -23.16 -7.04
CA GLN A 18 1.17 -23.30 -6.46
C GLN A 18 0.09 -23.03 -7.51
N HIS A 19 -1.04 -23.70 -7.35
CA HIS A 19 -2.27 -23.30 -8.02
C HIS A 19 -2.91 -22.15 -7.24
N ASP A 20 -3.48 -21.18 -7.95
CA ASP A 20 -4.15 -20.02 -7.36
C ASP A 20 -5.59 -19.87 -7.89
N ARG A 21 -6.35 -18.94 -7.30
CA ARG A 21 -7.76 -18.74 -7.65
C ARG A 21 -8.00 -18.31 -9.10
N THR A 22 -7.02 -17.69 -9.75
CA THR A 22 -7.10 -17.19 -11.14
C THR A 22 -6.83 -18.29 -12.17
N GLY A 23 -6.24 -19.42 -11.74
CA GLY A 23 -5.83 -20.51 -12.62
C GLY A 23 -4.53 -20.27 -13.39
N VAL A 24 -3.84 -19.14 -13.18
CA VAL A 24 -2.55 -18.82 -13.82
C VAL A 24 -1.40 -19.62 -13.19
N GLY A 25 -1.50 -19.91 -11.89
CA GLY A 25 -0.44 -20.48 -11.10
C GLY A 25 0.57 -19.43 -10.65
N THR A 26 1.24 -19.73 -9.54
CA THR A 26 2.22 -18.85 -8.93
C THR A 26 3.46 -19.60 -8.50
N ARG A 27 4.55 -18.87 -8.29
CA ARG A 27 5.70 -19.29 -7.51
C ARG A 27 5.72 -18.46 -6.23
N ALA A 28 5.64 -19.10 -5.07
CA ALA A 28 5.35 -18.42 -3.81
C ALA A 28 6.27 -18.84 -2.65
N ILE A 29 6.56 -17.89 -1.78
CA ILE A 29 7.13 -18.13 -0.44
C ILE A 29 6.11 -17.67 0.61
N PHE A 30 6.23 -18.18 1.84
CA PHE A 30 5.38 -17.77 2.95
C PHE A 30 6.21 -17.09 4.04
N GLY A 31 5.87 -15.83 4.34
CA GLY A 31 6.59 -15.00 5.30
C GLY A 31 7.79 -14.30 4.68
N HIS A 32 7.75 -12.97 4.62
CA HIS A 32 8.92 -12.15 4.30
C HIS A 32 8.79 -10.77 4.95
N GLN A 33 9.92 -10.11 5.24
CA GLN A 33 9.92 -8.76 5.78
C GLN A 33 10.97 -7.87 5.09
N MET A 34 10.56 -6.66 4.72
CA MET A 34 11.43 -5.61 4.20
C MET A 34 11.34 -4.37 5.08
N ARG A 35 12.40 -3.57 5.13
CA ARG A 35 12.48 -2.32 5.89
C ARG A 35 12.99 -1.20 4.99
N PHE A 36 12.34 -0.04 5.07
CA PHE A 36 12.65 1.16 4.29
C PHE A 36 12.75 2.34 5.27
N ASP A 37 13.95 2.87 5.48
CA ASP A 37 14.11 4.13 6.21
C ASP A 37 13.77 5.29 5.28
N LEU A 38 12.77 6.09 5.62
CA LEU A 38 12.35 7.22 4.77
C LEU A 38 13.38 8.35 4.78
N ALA A 39 14.37 8.33 5.68
CA ALA A 39 15.52 9.23 5.62
C ALA A 39 16.42 8.95 4.40
N ASP A 40 16.44 7.72 3.88
CA ASP A 40 17.21 7.34 2.68
C ASP A 40 16.54 7.81 1.38
N GLY A 41 15.26 8.21 1.45
CA GLY A 41 14.42 8.65 0.34
C GLY A 41 13.11 7.89 0.21
N PHE A 42 12.25 8.35 -0.69
CA PHE A 42 10.93 7.77 -0.90
C PHE A 42 11.03 6.41 -1.61
N PRO A 43 10.52 5.32 -1.01
CA PRO A 43 10.68 3.97 -1.52
C PRO A 43 9.73 3.68 -2.68
N ILE A 44 10.02 4.27 -3.84
CA ILE A 44 9.36 3.98 -5.12
C ILE A 44 10.34 3.29 -6.06
N LEU A 45 9.86 2.36 -6.89
CA LEU A 45 10.75 1.60 -7.76
C LEU A 45 11.38 2.49 -8.82
N THR A 46 12.68 2.31 -8.99
CA THR A 46 13.44 2.91 -10.09
C THR A 46 13.71 1.92 -11.22
N THR A 47 13.64 0.60 -10.97
CA THR A 47 13.90 -0.44 -11.98
C THR A 47 12.73 -0.68 -12.94
N LYS A 48 11.58 -0.07 -12.69
CA LYS A 48 10.50 0.13 -13.67
C LYS A 48 9.67 1.34 -13.27
N LYS A 49 9.14 2.07 -14.25
CA LYS A 49 8.26 3.22 -14.00
C LYS A 49 6.91 2.77 -13.45
N LEU A 50 6.57 3.26 -12.26
CA LEU A 50 5.24 3.14 -11.64
C LEU A 50 4.33 4.33 -12.01
N HIS A 51 3.02 4.08 -12.00
CA HIS A 51 2.01 5.10 -12.24
C HIS A 51 1.66 5.84 -10.94
N LEU A 52 2.51 6.81 -10.56
CA LEU A 52 2.41 7.55 -9.29
C LEU A 52 1.02 8.18 -9.06
N ARG A 53 0.37 8.66 -10.13
CA ARG A 53 -0.98 9.22 -10.07
C ARG A 53 -1.97 8.26 -9.42
N SER A 54 -2.02 7.02 -9.88
CA SER A 54 -2.90 5.99 -9.31
C SER A 54 -2.61 5.72 -7.84
N ILE A 55 -1.34 5.67 -7.44
CA ILE A 55 -0.94 5.42 -6.04
C ILE A 55 -1.48 6.53 -5.11
N ILE A 56 -1.30 7.80 -5.50
CA ILE A 56 -1.70 8.93 -4.67
C ILE A 56 -3.22 8.99 -4.57
N TYR A 57 -3.94 8.95 -5.71
CA TYR A 57 -5.40 9.03 -5.68
C TYR A 57 -6.05 7.85 -4.97
N GLU A 58 -5.52 6.63 -5.10
CA GLU A 58 -6.03 5.49 -4.34
C GLU A 58 -5.91 5.71 -2.83
N LEU A 59 -4.76 6.21 -2.35
CA LEU A 59 -4.60 6.50 -0.93
C LEU A 59 -5.54 7.62 -0.46
N LEU A 60 -5.70 8.68 -1.24
CA LEU A 60 -6.66 9.74 -0.93
C LEU A 60 -8.10 9.20 -0.90
N TRP A 61 -8.45 8.32 -1.83
CA TRP A 61 -9.76 7.66 -1.89
C TRP A 61 -10.01 6.77 -0.66
N PHE A 62 -9.04 5.96 -0.23
CA PHE A 62 -9.11 5.21 1.02
C PHE A 62 -9.31 6.13 2.23
N LEU A 63 -8.53 7.21 2.30
CA LEU A 63 -8.63 8.18 3.38
C LEU A 63 -9.97 8.90 3.38
N ARG A 64 -10.67 9.04 2.25
CA ARG A 64 -12.03 9.60 2.19
C ARG A 64 -13.11 8.64 2.70
N GLY A 65 -12.78 7.38 2.91
CA GLY A 65 -13.75 6.35 3.28
C GLY A 65 -14.60 5.85 2.12
N ASP A 66 -14.27 6.26 0.90
CA ASP A 66 -15.03 5.95 -0.31
C ASP A 66 -14.78 4.50 -0.75
N THR A 67 -15.78 3.91 -1.39
CA THR A 67 -15.79 2.52 -1.89
C THR A 67 -16.38 2.41 -3.29
N ASN A 68 -16.67 3.54 -3.95
CA ASN A 68 -17.12 3.58 -5.34
C ASN A 68 -16.01 4.07 -6.27
N VAL A 69 -15.81 3.40 -7.41
CA VAL A 69 -14.73 3.71 -8.36
C VAL A 69 -14.93 4.99 -9.15
N ARG A 70 -16.13 5.59 -9.16
CA ARG A 70 -16.41 6.82 -9.93
C ARG A 70 -15.46 7.96 -9.56
N TRP A 71 -15.16 8.14 -8.27
CA TRP A 71 -14.21 9.15 -7.83
C TRP A 71 -12.81 8.90 -8.40
N LEU A 72 -12.36 7.64 -8.45
CA LEU A 72 -11.08 7.29 -9.08
C LEU A 72 -11.10 7.58 -10.59
N GLN A 73 -12.19 7.22 -11.26
CA GLN A 73 -12.37 7.41 -12.71
C GLN A 73 -12.39 8.89 -13.10
N GLU A 74 -13.06 9.75 -12.32
CA GLU A 74 -13.03 11.21 -12.46
C GLU A 74 -11.58 11.76 -12.40
N HIS A 75 -10.72 11.10 -11.63
CA HIS A 75 -9.30 11.42 -11.50
C HIS A 75 -8.39 10.62 -12.45
N LYS A 76 -8.96 9.94 -13.45
CA LYS A 76 -8.23 9.15 -14.48
C LYS A 76 -7.47 7.97 -13.88
N VAL A 77 -8.07 7.29 -12.90
CA VAL A 77 -7.55 6.09 -12.26
C VAL A 77 -8.56 4.97 -12.42
N SER A 78 -8.11 3.85 -13.00
CA SER A 78 -8.95 2.70 -13.36
C SER A 78 -8.48 1.38 -12.70
N ILE A 79 -7.63 1.46 -11.67
CA ILE A 79 -6.96 0.28 -11.08
C ILE A 79 -7.90 -0.63 -10.27
N TRP A 80 -9.17 -0.24 -10.12
CA TRP A 80 -10.20 -0.97 -9.39
C TRP A 80 -11.38 -1.38 -10.29
N ASP A 81 -11.35 -1.02 -11.58
CA ASP A 81 -12.49 -1.15 -12.49
C ASP A 81 -12.89 -2.62 -12.68
N GLU A 82 -11.92 -3.55 -12.71
CA GLU A 82 -12.17 -4.99 -12.92
C GLU A 82 -12.91 -5.66 -11.74
N TRP A 83 -12.98 -5.04 -10.57
CA TRP A 83 -13.65 -5.58 -9.39
C TRP A 83 -14.96 -4.86 -9.05
N ALA A 84 -15.24 -3.73 -9.69
CA ALA A 84 -16.44 -2.95 -9.41
C ALA A 84 -17.68 -3.59 -10.05
N ASP A 85 -18.84 -3.46 -9.40
CA ASP A 85 -20.11 -3.82 -10.01
C ASP A 85 -20.57 -2.80 -11.07
N GLU A 86 -21.75 -3.02 -11.66
CA GLU A 86 -22.32 -2.13 -12.70
C GLU A 86 -22.57 -0.68 -12.24
N ASN A 87 -22.67 -0.44 -10.93
CA ASN A 87 -22.86 0.89 -10.35
C ASN A 87 -21.53 1.55 -9.95
N GLY A 88 -20.45 0.77 -9.97
CA GLY A 88 -19.10 1.16 -9.56
C GLY A 88 -18.77 0.81 -8.11
N ASP A 89 -19.60 0.03 -7.42
CA ASP A 89 -19.40 -0.29 -6.00
C ASP A 89 -18.50 -1.53 -5.82
N LEU A 90 -17.61 -1.45 -4.81
CA LEU A 90 -16.70 -2.54 -4.45
C LEU A 90 -17.12 -3.29 -3.16
N GLY A 91 -18.24 -2.86 -2.57
CA GLY A 91 -18.65 -3.27 -1.23
C GLY A 91 -17.77 -2.65 -0.14
N PRO A 92 -17.73 -3.22 1.07
CA PRO A 92 -17.10 -2.61 2.24
C PRO A 92 -15.57 -2.81 2.28
N VAL A 93 -14.86 -2.37 1.23
CA VAL A 93 -13.39 -2.47 1.11
C VAL A 93 -12.68 -1.44 2.01
N TYR A 94 -11.38 -1.21 1.78
CA TYR A 94 -10.48 -0.49 2.68
C TYR A 94 -11.01 0.82 3.24
N GLY A 95 -11.50 1.74 2.38
CA GLY A 95 -11.97 3.06 2.82
C GLY A 95 -13.03 2.97 3.92
N LYS A 96 -14.06 2.15 3.67
CA LYS A 96 -15.11 1.87 4.66
C LYS A 96 -14.54 1.27 5.94
N GLN A 97 -13.65 0.29 5.86
CA GLN A 97 -13.07 -0.30 7.08
C GLN A 97 -12.20 0.72 7.84
N TRP A 98 -11.49 1.61 7.16
CA TRP A 98 -10.60 2.59 7.78
C TRP A 98 -11.34 3.75 8.44
N ARG A 99 -12.41 4.25 7.79
CA ARG A 99 -13.12 5.47 8.21
C ARG A 99 -14.49 5.22 8.82
N ASP A 100 -15.10 4.08 8.57
CA ASP A 100 -16.50 3.77 8.92
C ASP A 100 -16.72 2.30 9.28
N TRP A 101 -15.87 1.74 10.15
CA TRP A 101 -16.03 0.35 10.60
C TRP A 101 -17.30 0.20 11.45
N VAL A 102 -18.19 -0.71 11.06
CA VAL A 102 -19.43 -0.99 11.79
C VAL A 102 -19.20 -2.08 12.84
N ALA A 103 -19.29 -1.70 14.12
CA ALA A 103 -19.20 -2.63 15.25
C ALA A 103 -20.49 -3.45 15.40
N SER A 104 -20.42 -4.54 16.16
CA SER A 104 -21.56 -5.44 16.41
C SER A 104 -22.74 -4.78 17.11
N ASP A 105 -22.52 -3.66 17.80
CA ASP A 105 -23.55 -2.85 18.47
C ASP A 105 -24.03 -1.67 17.60
N GLY A 106 -23.64 -1.62 16.32
CA GLY A 106 -24.03 -0.57 15.37
C GLY A 106 -23.19 0.71 15.48
N ARG A 107 -22.20 0.80 16.36
CA ARG A 107 -21.28 1.95 16.38
C ARG A 107 -20.42 1.98 15.13
N HIS A 108 -20.17 3.19 14.64
CA HIS A 108 -19.24 3.47 13.55
C HIS A 108 -17.89 3.92 14.12
N ILE A 109 -16.80 3.30 13.68
CA ILE A 109 -15.44 3.52 14.19
C ILE A 109 -14.55 4.05 13.07
N ASP A 110 -14.14 5.31 13.20
CA ASP A 110 -13.10 5.91 12.37
C ASP A 110 -11.72 5.58 12.95
N GLN A 111 -11.11 4.51 12.43
CA GLN A 111 -9.82 4.00 12.91
C GLN A 111 -8.67 4.97 12.60
N ILE A 112 -8.73 5.72 11.49
CA ILE A 112 -7.70 6.69 11.11
C ILE A 112 -7.71 7.89 12.06
N LYS A 113 -8.89 8.44 12.35
CA LYS A 113 -9.03 9.53 13.32
C LYS A 113 -8.57 9.08 14.71
N ALA A 114 -9.01 7.91 15.16
CA ALA A 114 -8.61 7.34 16.44
C ALA A 114 -7.09 7.10 16.52
N LEU A 115 -6.46 6.66 15.43
CA LEU A 115 -5.01 6.49 15.35
C LEU A 115 -4.27 7.81 15.55
N ILE A 116 -4.64 8.87 14.82
CA ILE A 116 -3.99 10.19 14.92
C ILE A 116 -4.13 10.75 16.34
N GLU A 117 -5.33 10.66 16.92
CA GLU A 117 -5.58 11.08 18.30
C GLU A 117 -4.70 10.29 19.29
N LEU A 118 -4.60 8.97 19.11
CA LEU A 118 -3.78 8.10 19.96
C LEU A 118 -2.28 8.39 19.82
N ILE A 119 -1.78 8.68 18.62
CA ILE A 119 -0.38 9.07 18.41
C ILE A 119 -0.08 10.37 19.16
N ARG A 120 -0.96 11.38 19.06
CA ARG A 120 -0.77 12.69 19.71
C ARG A 120 -0.87 12.62 21.23
N THR A 121 -1.80 11.82 21.78
CA THR A 121 -2.11 11.79 23.21
C THR A 121 -1.36 10.70 23.98
N ALA A 122 -1.03 9.58 23.35
CA ALA A 122 -0.33 8.45 23.94
C ALA A 122 0.67 7.81 22.95
N PRO A 123 1.75 8.53 22.56
CA PRO A 123 2.70 8.10 21.53
C PRO A 123 3.41 6.77 21.84
N ALA A 124 3.55 6.41 23.12
CA ALA A 124 4.13 5.13 23.55
C ALA A 124 3.13 3.95 23.51
N SER A 125 1.88 4.19 23.10
CA SER A 125 0.86 3.15 23.01
C SER A 125 1.26 2.06 22.02
N ARG A 126 1.20 0.80 22.48
CA ARG A 126 1.40 -0.40 21.66
C ARG A 126 0.14 -0.82 20.90
N ARG A 127 -0.92 0.00 20.93
CA ARG A 127 -2.24 -0.26 20.35
C ARG A 127 -2.59 0.67 19.17
N GLN A 128 -1.60 1.34 18.60
CA GLN A 128 -1.76 2.19 17.42
C GLN A 128 -1.92 1.33 16.17
N VAL A 129 -3.14 0.80 15.96
CA VAL A 129 -3.44 -0.22 14.94
C VAL A 129 -4.67 0.20 14.14
N VAL A 130 -4.62 -0.08 12.83
CA VAL A 130 -5.76 -0.01 11.92
C VAL A 130 -5.90 -1.35 11.20
N SER A 131 -7.11 -1.89 11.18
CA SER A 131 -7.41 -3.16 10.49
C SER A 131 -8.43 -2.93 9.37
N ALA A 132 -8.12 -3.42 8.17
CA ALA A 132 -9.11 -3.60 7.12
C ALA A 132 -9.79 -4.98 7.19
N TRP A 133 -9.28 -5.90 8.00
CA TRP A 133 -9.80 -7.27 8.07
C TRP A 133 -11.01 -7.36 9.01
N ASN A 134 -12.21 -7.18 8.47
CA ASN A 134 -13.47 -7.42 9.16
C ASN A 134 -14.04 -8.80 8.78
N PRO A 135 -13.99 -9.81 9.68
CA PRO A 135 -14.48 -11.16 9.38
C PRO A 135 -15.95 -11.21 8.95
N ALA A 136 -16.79 -10.27 9.42
CA ALA A 136 -18.20 -10.22 9.06
C ALA A 136 -18.42 -9.71 7.62
N ASP A 137 -17.54 -8.83 7.15
CA ASP A 137 -17.67 -8.18 5.85
C ASP A 137 -16.87 -8.87 4.74
N VAL A 138 -15.81 -9.62 5.06
CA VAL A 138 -14.95 -10.28 4.07
C VAL A 138 -15.73 -11.06 2.98
N PRO A 139 -16.80 -11.83 3.31
CA PRO A 139 -17.60 -12.52 2.28
C PRO A 139 -18.35 -11.61 1.30
N SER A 140 -18.57 -10.32 1.63
CA SER A 140 -19.30 -9.35 0.80
C SER A 140 -18.40 -8.35 0.06
N MET A 141 -17.08 -8.44 0.24
CA MET A 141 -16.12 -7.58 -0.46
C MET A 141 -15.80 -8.14 -1.84
N ALA A 142 -15.75 -7.28 -2.86
CA ALA A 142 -15.36 -7.68 -4.22
C ALA A 142 -13.96 -8.33 -4.26
N LEU A 143 -13.05 -7.81 -3.44
CA LEU A 143 -11.76 -8.42 -3.17
C LEU A 143 -11.43 -8.27 -1.68
N PRO A 144 -11.26 -9.37 -0.92
CA PRO A 144 -10.85 -9.28 0.47
C PRO A 144 -9.51 -8.54 0.63
N PRO A 145 -9.33 -7.70 1.66
CA PRO A 145 -8.15 -6.87 1.86
C PRO A 145 -6.85 -7.64 1.75
N CYS A 146 -5.99 -7.28 0.80
CA CYS A 146 -4.62 -7.79 0.70
C CYS A 146 -3.76 -7.21 1.82
N HIS A 147 -3.83 -5.88 2.04
CA HIS A 147 -3.20 -5.20 3.15
C HIS A 147 -4.15 -5.12 4.35
N CYS A 148 -4.04 -6.11 5.23
CA CYS A 148 -5.06 -6.41 6.24
C CYS A 148 -4.97 -5.51 7.47
N LEU A 149 -3.75 -5.17 7.90
CA LEU A 149 -3.50 -4.50 9.16
C LEU A 149 -2.21 -3.70 9.07
N PHE A 150 -2.21 -2.49 9.61
CA PHE A 150 -0.97 -1.79 9.90
C PHE A 150 -0.93 -1.28 11.33
N GLN A 151 0.29 -1.17 11.86
CA GLN A 151 0.57 -0.66 13.19
C GLN A 151 1.58 0.49 13.09
N THR A 152 1.41 1.53 13.88
CA THR A 152 2.43 2.57 14.06
C THR A 152 3.11 2.47 15.42
N ALA A 153 4.28 3.12 15.51
CA ALA A 153 4.99 3.32 16.78
C ALA A 153 5.78 4.62 16.72
N VAL A 154 5.78 5.37 17.82
CA VAL A 154 6.63 6.56 17.97
C VAL A 154 7.87 6.19 18.77
N GLN A 155 9.06 6.32 18.17
CA GLN A 155 10.34 6.00 18.80
C GLN A 155 11.39 7.05 18.39
N GLY A 156 12.13 7.60 19.35
CA GLY A 156 13.18 8.59 19.07
C GLY A 156 12.70 9.84 18.31
N GLY A 157 11.45 10.29 18.56
CA GLY A 157 10.85 11.43 17.85
C GLY A 157 10.36 11.12 16.43
N LYS A 158 10.45 9.86 15.99
CA LYS A 158 10.02 9.42 14.66
C LYS A 158 8.79 8.53 14.71
N LEU A 159 7.91 8.67 13.73
CA LEU A 159 6.81 7.75 13.48
C LEU A 159 7.29 6.60 12.59
N HIS A 160 7.04 5.37 12.99
CA HIS A 160 7.29 4.16 12.20
C HIS A 160 5.95 3.50 11.84
N LEU A 161 5.89 2.79 10.72
CA LEU A 161 4.70 2.05 10.30
C LEU A 161 5.09 0.64 9.86
N GLN A 162 4.40 -0.37 10.37
CA GLN A 162 4.50 -1.75 9.93
C GLN A 162 3.19 -2.20 9.29
N LEU A 163 3.26 -2.72 8.06
CA LEU A 163 2.15 -3.36 7.36
C LEU A 163 2.25 -4.88 7.46
N TYR A 164 1.12 -5.55 7.69
CA TYR A 164 0.91 -6.95 7.38
C TYR A 164 0.01 -7.08 6.13
N GLN A 165 0.59 -7.64 5.06
CA GLN A 165 -0.08 -7.92 3.80
C GLN A 165 -0.22 -9.44 3.63
N ARG A 166 -1.45 -9.96 3.68
CA ARG A 166 -1.67 -11.43 3.68
C ARG A 166 -1.31 -12.10 2.35
N SER A 167 -1.40 -11.37 1.24
CA SER A 167 -1.26 -11.88 -0.12
C SER A 167 -0.66 -10.79 -1.02
N CYS A 168 0.43 -11.13 -1.70
CA CYS A 168 1.33 -10.15 -2.27
C CYS A 168 1.76 -10.55 -3.68
N ASP A 169 1.11 -10.00 -4.69
CA ASP A 169 1.63 -10.01 -6.06
C ASP A 169 2.91 -9.14 -6.08
N VAL A 170 4.06 -9.81 -6.13
CA VAL A 170 5.38 -9.16 -6.09
C VAL A 170 5.61 -8.28 -7.32
N PHE A 171 5.07 -8.65 -8.49
CA PHE A 171 5.36 -7.91 -9.71
C PHE A 171 4.48 -6.67 -9.83
N LEU A 172 3.16 -6.79 -9.73
CA LEU A 172 2.25 -5.66 -9.95
C LEU A 172 1.91 -4.93 -8.64
N GLY A 173 1.52 -5.67 -7.59
CA GLY A 173 0.94 -5.10 -6.38
C GLY A 173 1.96 -4.50 -5.42
N VAL A 174 2.95 -5.28 -4.99
CA VAL A 174 3.92 -4.88 -3.94
C VAL A 174 4.57 -3.52 -4.20
N PRO A 175 4.99 -3.15 -5.43
CA PRO A 175 5.53 -1.83 -5.70
C PRO A 175 4.57 -0.67 -5.40
N PHE A 176 3.28 -0.85 -5.72
CA PHE A 176 2.23 0.12 -5.41
C PHE A 176 2.01 0.18 -3.89
N ASN A 177 1.96 -0.97 -3.22
CA ASN A 177 1.74 -1.05 -1.78
C ASN A 177 2.87 -0.38 -0.99
N ILE A 178 4.14 -0.58 -1.38
CA ILE A 178 5.27 0.07 -0.70
C ILE A 178 5.15 1.60 -0.80
N ALA A 179 4.89 2.13 -2.00
CA ALA A 179 4.77 3.57 -2.21
C ALA A 179 3.56 4.16 -1.48
N SER A 180 2.41 3.47 -1.48
CA SER A 180 1.19 3.90 -0.80
C SER A 180 1.39 4.01 0.71
N TYR A 181 1.94 2.97 1.36
CA TYR A 181 2.15 3.00 2.81
C TYR A 181 3.31 3.89 3.26
N ALA A 182 4.34 4.07 2.43
CA ALA A 182 5.36 5.09 2.69
C ALA A 182 4.76 6.50 2.60
N LEU A 183 3.84 6.76 1.67
CA LEU A 183 3.14 8.04 1.58
C LEU A 183 2.22 8.26 2.78
N LEU A 184 1.47 7.24 3.20
CA LEU A 184 0.65 7.28 4.41
C LEU A 184 1.50 7.59 5.65
N LEU A 185 2.69 7.00 5.76
CA LEU A 185 3.62 7.29 6.85
C LEU A 185 4.05 8.78 6.85
N LEU A 186 4.36 9.35 5.69
CA LEU A 186 4.68 10.79 5.58
C LEU A 186 3.49 11.67 6.01
N MET A 187 2.28 11.33 5.57
CA MET A 187 1.06 12.08 5.90
C MET A 187 0.75 12.01 7.40
N LEU A 188 0.78 10.81 7.99
CA LEU A 188 0.55 10.62 9.43
C LEU A 188 1.61 11.34 10.27
N ALA A 189 2.88 11.27 9.87
CA ALA A 189 3.97 11.95 10.56
C ALA A 189 3.77 13.48 10.53
N GLN A 190 3.44 14.06 9.37
CA GLN A 190 3.14 15.48 9.26
C GLN A 190 1.94 15.88 10.12
N GLN A 191 0.84 15.12 10.08
CA GLN A 191 -0.36 15.37 10.90
C GLN A 191 -0.10 15.20 12.40
N CYS A 192 0.98 14.54 12.81
CA CYS A 192 1.31 14.35 14.22
C CYS A 192 2.51 15.19 14.68
N ASP A 193 3.01 16.11 13.85
CA ASP A 193 4.20 16.91 14.10
C ASP A 193 5.45 16.04 14.45
N LEU A 194 5.58 14.90 13.76
CA LEU A 194 6.66 13.94 13.92
C LEU A 194 7.52 13.84 12.65
N GLU A 195 8.74 13.38 12.80
CA GLU A 195 9.56 12.97 11.66
C GLU A 195 9.14 11.57 11.16
N PRO A 196 9.15 11.32 9.84
CA PRO A 196 8.97 9.97 9.33
C PRO A 196 10.20 9.10 9.63
N GLY A 197 9.95 7.90 10.13
CA GLY A 197 10.96 6.88 10.41
C GLY A 197 10.93 5.76 9.37
N THR A 198 10.80 4.52 9.85
CA THR A 198 10.89 3.32 9.01
C THR A 198 9.51 2.81 8.62
N PHE A 199 9.34 2.51 7.34
CA PHE A 199 8.28 1.64 6.85
C PHE A 199 8.75 0.19 6.85
N VAL A 200 8.02 -0.69 7.54
CA VAL A 200 8.26 -2.13 7.60
C VAL A 200 7.15 -2.85 6.86
N TRP A 201 7.49 -3.52 5.78
CA TRP A 201 6.55 -4.34 5.02
C TRP A 201 6.68 -5.80 5.45
N THR A 202 5.59 -6.45 5.83
CA THR A 202 5.53 -7.88 6.17
C THR A 202 4.51 -8.58 5.28
N GLY A 203 4.96 -9.59 4.53
CA GLY A 203 4.12 -10.39 3.64
C GLY A 203 3.80 -11.77 4.22
N GLY A 204 2.56 -12.22 4.04
CA GLY A 204 2.10 -13.59 4.26
C GLY A 204 2.44 -14.48 3.08
N ASP A 205 1.46 -14.72 2.21
CA ASP A 205 1.69 -15.33 0.89
C ASP A 205 2.34 -14.31 -0.06
N VAL A 206 3.57 -14.58 -0.49
CA VAL A 206 4.36 -13.67 -1.33
C VAL A 206 4.74 -14.38 -2.63
N HIS A 207 4.17 -13.91 -3.73
CA HIS A 207 4.17 -14.68 -4.97
C HIS A 207 4.49 -13.86 -6.23
N LEU A 208 5.01 -14.57 -7.23
CA LEU A 208 5.06 -14.13 -8.61
C LEU A 208 4.11 -15.00 -9.42
N TYR A 209 3.23 -14.40 -10.21
CA TYR A 209 2.44 -15.16 -11.18
C TYR A 209 3.35 -15.80 -12.24
N SER A 210 2.99 -16.99 -12.68
CA SER A 210 3.75 -17.74 -13.68
C SER A 210 3.91 -16.98 -15.00
N ASN A 211 2.92 -16.15 -15.37
CA ASN A 211 2.96 -15.28 -16.56
C ASN A 211 3.75 -13.96 -16.36
N HIS A 212 4.38 -13.75 -15.19
CA HIS A 212 5.23 -12.58 -14.89
C HIS A 212 6.72 -12.93 -14.72
N LEU A 213 7.10 -14.20 -14.86
CA LEU A 213 8.45 -14.67 -14.55
C LEU A 213 9.53 -14.10 -15.47
N GLU A 214 9.21 -13.86 -16.75
CA GLU A 214 10.12 -13.23 -17.71
C GLU A 214 10.32 -11.74 -17.38
N GLN A 215 9.23 -11.03 -17.10
CA GLN A 215 9.26 -9.62 -16.71
C GLN A 215 10.03 -9.41 -15.39
N ALA A 216 9.90 -10.35 -14.44
CA ALA A 216 10.67 -10.33 -13.21
C ALA A 216 12.18 -10.48 -13.49
N ARG A 217 12.58 -11.39 -14.38
CA ARG A 217 13.99 -11.56 -14.81
C ARG A 217 14.52 -10.34 -15.54
N GLU A 218 13.72 -9.74 -16.42
CA GLU A 218 14.08 -8.49 -17.10
C GLU A 218 14.31 -7.37 -16.08
N GLN A 219 13.43 -7.23 -15.09
CA GLN A 219 13.56 -6.22 -14.06
C GLN A 219 14.80 -6.43 -13.18
N LEU A 220 15.15 -7.69 -12.87
CA LEU A 220 16.34 -8.04 -12.08
C LEU A 220 17.66 -7.73 -12.79
N ALA A 221 17.66 -7.62 -14.12
CA ALA A 221 18.84 -7.23 -14.89
C ALA A 221 19.13 -5.72 -14.84
N ARG A 222 18.19 -4.91 -14.34
CA ARG A 222 18.32 -3.43 -14.30
C ARG A 222 19.00 -2.97 -13.02
N THR A 223 19.93 -2.04 -13.16
CA THR A 223 20.58 -1.40 -12.01
C THR A 223 19.65 -0.33 -11.41
N PRO A 224 19.39 -0.32 -10.08
CA PRO A 224 18.60 0.72 -9.44
C PRO A 224 19.22 2.12 -9.61
N TYR A 225 18.37 3.14 -9.79
CA TYR A 225 18.76 4.55 -9.65
C TYR A 225 18.63 4.99 -8.19
N PRO A 226 19.19 6.16 -7.81
CA PRO A 226 18.96 6.75 -6.49
C PRO A 226 17.46 6.91 -6.17
N LEU A 227 17.12 6.80 -4.89
CA LEU A 227 15.75 7.04 -4.45
C LEU A 227 15.38 8.52 -4.60
N PRO A 228 14.17 8.83 -5.10
CA PRO A 228 13.67 10.20 -5.12
C PRO A 228 13.26 10.68 -3.73
N GLN A 229 12.85 11.94 -3.64
CA GLN A 229 12.31 12.55 -2.43
C GLN A 229 10.86 12.93 -2.65
N MET A 230 9.96 12.51 -1.74
CA MET A 230 8.57 12.97 -1.74
C MET A 230 8.46 14.23 -0.90
N LYS A 231 8.07 15.35 -1.51
CA LYS A 231 7.77 16.61 -0.82
C LYS A 231 6.26 16.76 -0.68
N ILE A 232 5.84 17.06 0.54
CA ILE A 232 4.47 17.48 0.83
C ILE A 232 4.45 19.01 0.93
N ARG A 233 3.77 19.67 -0.01
CA ARG A 233 3.79 21.13 -0.22
C ARG A 233 2.91 21.89 0.77
N ARG A 234 1.87 21.23 1.31
CA ARG A 234 0.89 21.83 2.21
C ARG A 234 0.67 20.95 3.43
N HIS A 235 0.38 21.58 4.57
CA HIS A 235 -0.07 20.90 5.77
C HIS A 235 -1.56 21.21 6.00
N PRO A 236 -2.49 20.39 5.48
CA PRO A 236 -3.92 20.57 5.69
C PRO A 236 -4.32 20.32 7.17
N PRO A 237 -5.46 20.87 7.62
CA PRO A 237 -6.00 20.67 8.97
C PRO A 237 -6.28 19.21 9.36
N SER A 238 -6.57 18.35 8.37
CA SER A 238 -6.86 16.93 8.60
C SER A 238 -6.28 16.03 7.49
N ILE A 239 -6.13 14.74 7.80
CA ILE A 239 -5.50 13.76 6.91
C ILE A 239 -6.29 13.46 5.63
N ASP A 240 -7.58 13.76 5.61
CA ASP A 240 -8.49 13.57 4.47
C ASP A 240 -8.70 14.85 3.66
N GLN A 241 -7.97 15.93 4.00
CA GLN A 241 -7.96 17.20 3.28
C GLN A 241 -6.70 17.41 2.42
N TYR A 242 -5.86 16.38 2.25
CA TYR A 242 -4.79 16.39 1.25
C TYR A 242 -5.36 16.26 -0.16
N GLU A 243 -4.71 16.93 -1.10
CA GLU A 243 -5.02 16.93 -2.53
C GLU A 243 -3.82 16.39 -3.32
N TYR A 244 -4.05 15.95 -4.55
CA TYR A 244 -2.99 15.36 -5.38
C TYR A 244 -1.82 16.34 -5.59
N GLU A 245 -2.13 17.62 -5.73
CA GLU A 245 -1.20 18.72 -5.96
C GLU A 245 -0.30 19.02 -4.76
N ASP A 246 -0.65 18.50 -3.57
CA ASP A 246 0.20 18.64 -2.39
C ASP A 246 1.46 17.77 -2.47
N PHE A 247 1.50 16.78 -3.37
CA PHE A 247 2.58 15.80 -3.45
C PHE A 247 3.48 16.03 -4.65
N GLU A 248 4.76 16.20 -4.40
CA GLU A 248 5.76 16.35 -5.45
C GLU A 248 6.91 15.36 -5.28
N LEU A 249 7.10 14.50 -6.28
CA LEU A 249 8.19 13.55 -6.31
C LEU A 249 9.41 14.14 -7.03
N VAL A 250 10.42 14.52 -6.25
CA VAL A 250 11.63 15.19 -6.74
C VAL A 250 12.73 14.19 -7.02
N GLY A 251 13.41 14.34 -8.16
CA GLY A 251 14.57 13.51 -8.51
C GLY A 251 14.23 12.09 -8.97
N TYR A 252 12.97 11.82 -9.33
CA TYR A 252 12.55 10.48 -9.76
C TYR A 252 13.05 10.16 -11.17
N GLN A 253 13.99 9.22 -11.22
CA GLN A 253 14.43 8.56 -12.43
C GLN A 253 14.01 7.09 -12.36
N ALA A 254 13.44 6.60 -13.45
CA ALA A 254 13.04 5.21 -13.57
C ALA A 254 13.41 4.64 -14.93
N HIS A 255 13.78 3.38 -14.94
CA HIS A 255 13.84 2.58 -16.16
C HIS A 255 12.45 2.50 -16.82
N PRO A 256 12.39 2.20 -18.12
CA PRO A 256 11.12 2.08 -18.86
C PRO A 256 10.09 1.16 -18.17
N HIS A 257 8.81 1.41 -18.42
CA HIS A 257 7.75 0.55 -17.93
C HIS A 257 7.93 -0.90 -18.45
N ILE A 258 7.56 -1.88 -17.63
CA ILE A 258 7.50 -3.30 -18.02
C ILE A 258 6.05 -3.72 -17.95
N LYS A 259 5.46 -4.04 -19.10
CA LYS A 259 4.04 -4.43 -19.20
C LYS A 259 3.88 -5.87 -18.71
N ALA A 260 2.90 -6.11 -17.85
CA ALA A 260 2.46 -7.44 -17.47
C ALA A 260 0.93 -7.46 -17.33
N PRO A 261 0.26 -8.56 -17.72
CA PRO A 261 -1.19 -8.69 -17.59
C PRO A 261 -1.60 -8.87 -16.12
N VAL A 262 -2.73 -8.32 -15.71
CA VAL A 262 -3.33 -8.62 -14.40
C VAL A 262 -3.88 -10.05 -14.43
N ALA A 263 -3.65 -10.83 -13.37
CA ALA A 263 -4.30 -12.11 -13.16
C ALA A 263 -5.66 -11.86 -12.47
N VAL A 264 -6.75 -12.27 -13.12
CA VAL A 264 -8.13 -12.00 -12.66
C VAL A 264 -8.77 -13.26 -12.12
#